data_AF-A0A534PP64-F1
#
_entry.id   AF-A0A534PP64-F1
#
_cell.length_a   1.000
_cell.length_b   1.000
_cell.length_c   1.000
_cell.angle_alpha   90.00
_cell.angle_beta   90.00
_cell.angle_gamma   90.00
#
_symmetry.space_group_name_H-M   'P 1'
#
loop_
_entity.id
_entity.type
_entity.pdbx_description
1 polymer ?
#
loop_
_entity_poly.entity_id
_entity_poly.type
_entity_poly.pdbx_seq_one_letter_code
_entity_poly.pdbx_strand_id
1 'polypeptide(L)'
;MKLQIKQAGSSEELTVQSQKEFLLLYQRGVIAFDDLVLRGERWVRVGELPWIRGMSVERRRDNKRLLWIVVAMMILGLIGVMFIQTHAGVVARKTGALPPGAVRAVPAR
;
A
#
# COMPACT_ATOMS: atom_id res chain seq x y z
N MET A 1 30.73 -5.72 -14.85
CA MET A 1 30.91 -6.52 -13.62
C MET A 1 29.83 -7.60 -13.66
N LYS A 2 30.19 -8.88 -13.87
CA LYS A 2 29.19 -9.96 -13.97
C LYS A 2 28.81 -10.43 -12.57
N LEU A 3 27.52 -10.58 -12.31
CA LEU A 3 26.96 -11.10 -11.07
C LEU A 3 26.31 -12.44 -11.37
N GLN A 4 26.73 -13.50 -10.68
CA GLN A 4 26.07 -14.80 -10.75
C GLN A 4 25.09 -14.91 -9.59
N ILE A 5 23.89 -15.38 -9.89
CA ILE A 5 22.78 -15.44 -8.94
C ILE A 5 22.23 -16.84 -8.98
N LYS A 6 21.99 -17.41 -7.80
CA LYS A 6 21.36 -18.72 -7.62
C LYS A 6 20.06 -18.50 -6.88
N GLN A 7 18.95 -18.82 -7.53
CA GLN A 7 17.62 -18.63 -6.96
C GLN A 7 17.36 -19.63 -5.83
N ALA A 8 16.74 -19.16 -4.74
CA ALA A 8 16.37 -20.01 -3.61
C ALA A 8 15.21 -20.93 -4.02
N GLY A 9 15.53 -22.21 -4.27
CA GLY A 9 14.54 -23.23 -4.66
C GLY A 9 14.51 -23.55 -6.16
N SER A 10 15.38 -22.94 -6.98
CA SER A 10 15.59 -23.32 -8.38
C SER A 10 17.06 -23.70 -8.60
N SER A 11 17.30 -24.66 -9.48
CA SER A 11 18.66 -25.00 -9.95
C SER A 11 19.17 -24.05 -11.03
N GLU A 12 18.38 -23.06 -11.43
CA GLU A 12 18.79 -22.07 -12.43
C GLU A 12 19.75 -21.03 -11.85
N GLU A 13 20.88 -20.88 -12.54
CA GLU A 13 21.87 -19.84 -12.28
C GLU A 13 21.65 -18.70 -13.27
N LEU A 14 21.25 -17.54 -12.75
CA LEU A 14 21.04 -16.34 -13.54
C LEU A 14 22.35 -15.53 -13.56
N THR A 15 22.92 -15.36 -14.75
CA THR A 15 24.08 -14.48 -14.94
C THR A 15 23.60 -13.11 -15.40
N VAL A 16 23.85 -12.10 -14.57
CA VAL A 16 23.47 -10.72 -14.85
C VAL A 16 24.72 -9.92 -15.20
N GLN A 17 24.66 -9.12 -16.26
CA GLN A 17 25.85 -8.46 -16.81
C GLN A 17 26.18 -7.14 -16.11
N SER A 18 25.21 -6.55 -15.42
CA SER A 18 25.33 -5.25 -14.77
C SER A 18 24.57 -5.18 -13.44
N GLN A 19 25.11 -4.41 -12.50
CA GLN A 19 24.44 -4.09 -11.24
C GLN A 19 23.07 -3.39 -11.47
N LYS A 20 22.93 -2.60 -12.54
CA LYS A 20 21.66 -1.93 -12.88
C LYS A 20 20.59 -2.94 -13.28
N GLU A 21 20.98 -3.93 -14.07
CA GLU A 21 20.10 -5.01 -14.50
C GLU A 21 19.67 -5.88 -13.32
N PHE A 22 20.59 -6.15 -12.39
CA PHE A 22 20.29 -6.83 -11.13
C PHE A 22 19.23 -6.08 -10.32
N LEU A 23 19.39 -4.76 -10.17
CA LEU A 23 18.43 -3.90 -9.48
C LEU A 23 17.04 -3.92 -10.13
N LEU A 24 16.98 -3.88 -11.47
CA LEU A 24 15.73 -3.99 -12.22
C LEU A 24 15.03 -5.33 -12.00
N LEU A 25 15.78 -6.43 -12.06
CA LEU A 25 15.25 -7.77 -11.84
C LEU A 25 14.76 -7.97 -10.40
N TYR A 26 15.48 -7.42 -9.42
CA TYR A 26 15.07 -7.40 -8.02
C TYR A 26 13.79 -6.56 -7.81
N GLN A 27 13.69 -5.38 -8.42
CA GLN A 27 12.48 -4.54 -8.33
C GLN A 27 11.25 -5.20 -8.98
N ARG A 28 11.47 -5.97 -10.05
CA ARG A 28 10.42 -6.74 -10.74
C ARG A 28 10.03 -8.03 -10.00
N GLY A 29 10.75 -8.41 -8.94
CA GLY A 29 10.49 -9.63 -8.17
C GLY A 29 10.98 -10.92 -8.83
N VAL A 30 11.83 -10.83 -9.85
CA VAL A 30 12.47 -12.00 -10.47
C VAL A 30 13.56 -12.56 -9.56
N ILE A 31 14.22 -11.68 -8.81
CA ILE A 31 15.22 -12.03 -7.79
C ILE A 31 14.60 -11.80 -6.42
N ALA A 32 14.58 -12.84 -5.60
CA ALA A 32 14.07 -12.80 -4.23
C ALA A 32 15.13 -12.32 -3.23
N PHE A 33 14.66 -11.94 -2.03
CA PHE A 33 15.54 -11.50 -0.94
C PHE A 33 16.46 -12.62 -0.42
N ASP A 34 16.00 -13.88 -0.51
CA ASP A 34 16.70 -15.06 -0.04
C ASP A 34 17.62 -15.70 -1.11
N ASP A 35 17.60 -15.18 -2.34
CA ASP A 35 18.47 -15.65 -3.41
C ASP A 35 19.94 -15.41 -3.05
N LEU A 36 20.82 -16.23 -3.62
CA LEU A 36 22.26 -16.15 -3.39
C LEU A 36 22.94 -15.44 -4.56
N VAL A 37 23.88 -14.55 -4.26
CA VAL A 37 24.72 -13.86 -5.24
C VAL A 37 26.17 -14.21 -4.97
N LEU A 38 26.91 -14.61 -6.00
CA LEU A 38 28.33 -14.86 -5.91
C LEU A 38 29.09 -13.53 -5.87
N ARG A 39 29.79 -13.27 -4.77
CA ARG A 39 30.67 -12.11 -4.60
C ARG A 39 32.10 -12.60 -4.33
N GLY A 40 32.99 -12.37 -5.29
CA GLY A 40 34.33 -12.95 -5.23
C GLY A 40 34.21 -14.48 -5.27
N GLU A 41 34.49 -15.12 -4.15
CA GLU A 41 34.39 -16.58 -4.00
C GLU A 41 33.26 -17.04 -3.07
N ARG A 42 32.47 -16.11 -2.51
CA ARG A 42 31.43 -16.44 -1.52
C ARG A 42 30.03 -16.18 -2.05
N TRP A 43 29.15 -17.16 -1.86
CA TRP A 43 27.71 -16.98 -2.02
C TRP A 43 27.15 -16.22 -0.82
N VAL A 44 26.51 -15.08 -1.10
CA VAL A 44 25.92 -14.18 -0.09
C VAL A 44 24.47 -13.94 -0.45
N ARG A 45 23.57 -13.89 0.55
CA ARG A 45 22.15 -13.62 0.28
C ARG A 45 21.96 -12.21 -0.29
N VAL A 46 21.00 -12.06 -1.21
CA VAL A 46 20.61 -10.77 -1.79
C VAL A 46 20.27 -9.77 -0.68
N GLY A 47 19.56 -10.21 0.36
CA GLY A 47 19.20 -9.39 1.51
C GLY A 47 20.36 -8.91 2.39
N GLU A 48 21.53 -9.54 2.29
CA GLU A 48 22.74 -9.12 3.00
C GLU A 48 23.54 -8.07 2.21
N LEU A 49 23.17 -7.79 0.97
CA LEU A 49 23.82 -6.76 0.17
C LEU A 49 23.54 -5.37 0.78
N PRO A 50 24.58 -4.53 0.99
CA PRO A 50 24.43 -3.24 1.65
C PRO A 50 23.43 -2.31 0.93
N TRP A 51 23.45 -2.33 -0.41
CA TRP A 51 22.51 -1.55 -1.23
C TRP A 51 21.06 -2.07 -1.19
N ILE A 52 20.85 -3.38 -0.95
CA ILE A 52 19.50 -3.97 -0.85
C ILE A 52 18.90 -3.66 0.52
N ARG A 53 19.72 -3.79 1.57
CA ARG A 53 19.30 -3.56 2.96
C ARG A 53 18.75 -2.14 3.13
N GLY A 54 19.44 -1.13 2.58
CA GLY A 54 18.96 0.26 2.59
C GLY A 54 17.60 0.42 1.90
N MET A 55 17.42 -0.15 0.71
CA MET A 55 16.14 -0.07 -0.02
C MET A 55 14.98 -0.78 0.70
N SER A 56 15.25 -1.92 1.35
CA SER A 56 14.21 -2.65 2.09
C SER A 56 13.70 -1.88 3.31
N VAL A 57 14.60 -1.17 4.00
CA VAL A 57 14.28 -0.35 5.17
C VAL A 57 13.50 0.90 4.75
N GLU A 58 13.94 1.57 3.68
CA GLU A 58 13.25 2.75 3.16
C GLU A 58 11.83 2.41 2.68
N ARG A 59 11.68 1.32 1.91
CA ARG A 59 10.38 0.85 1.41
C ARG A 59 9.40 0.50 2.52
N ARG A 60 9.88 -0.12 3.62
CA ARG A 60 9.03 -0.38 4.80
C ARG A 60 8.58 0.90 5.47
N ARG A 61 9.44 1.92 5.54
CA ARG A 61 9.11 3.21 6.15
C ARG A 61 8.06 3.95 5.35
N ASP A 62 8.19 3.97 4.02
CA ASP A 62 7.23 4.60 3.13
C ASP A 62 5.86 3.91 3.15
N ASN A 63 5.82 2.58 3.16
CA ASN A 63 4.56 1.85 3.28
C ASN A 63 3.83 2.17 4.60
N LYS A 64 4.55 2.32 5.72
CA LYS A 64 3.95 2.74 6.99
C LYS A 64 3.37 4.15 6.92
N ARG A 65 4.08 5.09 6.28
CA ARG A 65 3.59 6.46 6.09
C ARG A 65 2.34 6.48 5.22
N LEU A 66 2.35 5.74 4.10
CA LEU A 66 1.21 5.64 3.20
C LEU A 66 -0.01 5.06 3.93
N LEU A 67 0.19 3.99 4.71
CA LEU A 67 -0.87 3.40 5.53
C LEU A 67 -1.48 4.44 6.49
N TRP A 68 -0.65 5.19 7.20
CA TRP A 68 -1.12 6.23 8.12
C TRP A 68 -1.88 7.35 7.42
N ILE A 69 -1.44 7.77 6.22
CA ILE A 69 -2.15 8.77 5.42
C ILE A 69 -3.54 8.25 5.01
N VAL A 70 -3.62 7.00 4.55
CA VAL A 70 -4.89 6.37 4.15
C VAL A 70 -5.83 6.26 5.35
N VAL A 71 -5.33 5.81 6.51
CA VAL A 71 -6.11 5.72 7.75
C VAL A 71 -6.61 7.10 8.18
N ALA A 72 -5.76 8.12 8.13
CA ALA A 72 -6.14 9.49 8.46
C ALA A 72 -7.24 10.01 7.53
N MET A 73 -7.15 9.75 6.22
CA MET A 73 -8.20 10.11 5.27
C MET A 73 -9.52 9.38 5.53
N MET A 74 -9.49 8.08 5.86
CA MET A 74 -10.71 7.35 6.24
C MET A 74 -11.37 7.96 7.47
N ILE A 75 -10.60 8.29 8.51
CA ILE A 75 -11.10 8.89 9.74
C ILE A 75 -11.72 10.27 9.44
N LEU A 76 -11.02 11.12 8.67
CA LEU A 76 -11.53 12.42 8.23
C LEU A 76 -12.84 12.30 7.46
N GLY A 77 -12.94 11.34 6.53
CA GLY A 77 -14.16 11.06 5.80
C GLY A 77 -15.31 10.64 6.72
N LEU A 78 -15.05 9.73 7.67
CA LEU A 78 -16.03 9.28 8.65
C LEU A 78 -16.51 10.42 9.56
N ILE A 79 -15.61 11.27 10.05
CA ILE A 79 -15.95 12.44 10.85
C ILE A 79 -16.83 13.40 10.04
N GLY A 80 -16.48 13.65 8.78
CA GLY A 80 -17.27 14.49 7.88
C GLY A 80 -18.70 13.97 7.69
N VAL A 81 -18.86 12.66 7.47
CA VAL A 81 -20.18 12.03 7.33
C VAL A 81 -20.97 12.11 8.65
N MET A 82 -20.35 11.79 9.79
CA MET A 82 -20.98 11.89 11.10
C MET A 82 -21.43 13.32 11.42
N PHE A 83 -20.63 14.31 11.07
CA PHE A 83 -20.96 15.73 11.23
C PHE A 83 -22.17 16.12 10.39
N ILE A 84 -22.21 15.69 9.12
CA ILE A 84 -23.36 15.93 8.25
C ILE A 84 -24.61 15.24 8.81
N GLN A 85 -24.53 14.00 9.32
CA GLN A 85 -25.69 13.29 9.87
C GLN A 85 -26.22 13.91 11.17
N THR A 86 -25.32 14.28 12.10
CA THR A 86 -25.72 14.95 13.35
C THR A 86 -26.32 16.34 13.09
N HIS A 87 -25.85 17.06 12.07
CA HIS A 87 -26.46 18.30 11.62
C HIS A 87 -27.66 18.12 10.67
N ALA A 88 -27.86 16.96 10.04
CA ALA A 88 -29.00 16.69 9.15
C ALA A 88 -30.33 16.73 9.90
N GLY A 89 -30.37 16.32 11.18
CA GLY A 89 -31.55 16.50 12.04
C GLY A 89 -31.89 17.98 12.30
N VAL A 90 -30.89 18.86 12.25
CA VAL A 90 -31.06 20.32 12.36
C VAL A 90 -31.41 20.94 10.99
N VAL A 91 -30.82 20.46 9.89
CA VAL A 91 -31.12 20.94 8.53
C VAL A 91 -32.55 20.56 8.12
N ALA A 92 -33.02 19.35 8.42
CA ALA A 92 -34.41 18.93 8.17
C ALA A 92 -35.45 19.78 8.93
N ARG A 93 -35.09 20.30 10.12
CA ARG A 93 -35.93 21.24 10.86
C ARG A 93 -35.82 22.69 10.34
N LYS A 94 -34.71 23.07 9.72
CA LYS A 94 -34.48 24.43 9.21
C LYS A 94 -35.03 24.66 7.81
N THR A 95 -35.19 23.63 6.99
CA THR A 95 -35.74 23.75 5.62
C THR A 95 -37.25 23.61 5.53
N GLY A 96 -37.97 23.26 6.60
CA GLY A 96 -39.44 23.18 6.57
C GLY A 96 -40.00 22.31 5.43
N ALA A 97 -39.18 21.44 4.86
CA ALA A 97 -39.54 20.64 3.72
C ALA A 97 -40.27 19.41 4.26
N LEU A 98 -41.60 19.51 4.29
CA LEU A 98 -42.44 18.31 4.24
C LEU A 98 -41.85 17.39 3.14
N PRO A 99 -41.57 16.11 3.43
CA PRO A 99 -41.27 15.17 2.36
C PRO A 99 -42.43 15.22 1.35
N PRO A 100 -42.16 15.34 0.03
CA PRO A 100 -43.21 15.34 -0.98
C PRO A 100 -43.92 13.99 -0.92
N GLY A 101 -45.09 13.95 -0.28
CA GLY A 101 -45.83 12.72 -0.01
C GLY A 101 -46.43 12.58 1.39
N ALA A 102 -46.21 13.52 2.32
CA ALA A 102 -46.95 13.53 3.60
C ALA A 102 -48.41 13.95 3.38
N VAL A 103 -49.23 13.00 2.92
CA VAL A 103 -50.68 13.12 2.83
C VAL A 103 -51.22 13.26 4.26
N ARG A 104 -51.83 14.40 4.53
CA ARG A 104 -52.54 14.69 5.78
C ARG A 104 -53.70 13.69 5.87
N ALA A 105 -53.59 12.69 6.74
CA ALA A 105 -54.70 11.80 7.04
C ALA A 105 -55.84 12.64 7.66
N VAL A 106 -56.90 12.87 6.89
CA VAL A 106 -58.14 13.48 7.37
C VAL A 106 -58.90 12.41 8.15
N PRO A 107 -59.32 12.66 9.41
CA PRO A 107 -60.16 11.70 10.12
C PRO A 107 -61.53 11.68 9.45
N ALA A 108 -61.92 10.53 8.89
CA ALA A 108 -63.29 10.26 8.51
C ALA A 108 -64.13 10.19 9.80
N ARG A 109 -65.17 11.03 9.86
CA ARG A 109 -66.14 11.05 10.95
C ARG A 109 -67.28 10.10 10.66
#